data_AF-A0A352IP37-F1
#
_entry.id   AF-A0A352IP37-F1
#
_cell.length_a   1.000
_cell.length_b   1.000
_cell.length_c   1.000
_cell.angle_alpha   90.00
_cell.angle_beta   90.00
_cell.angle_gamma   90.00
#
_symmetry.space_group_name_H-M   'P 1'
#
loop_
_entity.id
_entity.type
_entity.pdbx_description
1 polymer ?
#
loop_
_entity_poly.entity_id
_entity_poly.type
_entity_poly.pdbx_seq_one_letter_code
_entity_poly.pdbx_strand_id
1 'polypeptide(L)'
;LHSGLASYYLMGLPFIFFLLPLLTGLKPLLGVALSLTLVLTGFACAYIAMSIPRDNASRGTVVLIGAALAFFEPWMGLLIGVVATLALVGWDRSPDPIPHDE
;
A
#
# COMPACT_ATOMS: atom_id res chain seq x y z
N LEU A 1 -42.66 5.74 -6.95
CA LEU A 1 -41.90 6.48 -5.90
C LEU A 1 -42.16 5.99 -4.47
N HIS A 2 -43.06 5.02 -4.23
CA HIS A 2 -43.26 4.43 -2.89
C HIS A 2 -43.51 2.92 -3.04
N SER A 3 -42.58 2.08 -2.56
CA SER A 3 -42.85 0.71 -1.99
C SER A 3 -41.68 -0.29 -2.07
N GLY A 4 -40.62 -0.05 -2.85
CA GLY A 4 -39.46 -0.97 -2.93
C GLY A 4 -38.29 -0.58 -2.02
N LEU A 5 -37.64 0.55 -2.35
CA LEU A 5 -36.50 1.07 -1.58
C LEU A 5 -36.86 1.38 -0.13
N ALA A 6 -38.00 2.04 0.11
CA ALA A 6 -38.47 2.35 1.46
C ALA A 6 -38.76 1.09 2.30
N SER A 7 -39.22 -0.01 1.68
CA SER A 7 -39.45 -1.29 2.36
C SER A 7 -38.13 -2.00 2.70
N TYR A 8 -37.13 -1.93 1.79
CA TYR A 8 -35.76 -2.40 2.05
C TYR A 8 -35.09 -1.64 3.20
N TYR A 9 -35.23 -0.30 3.23
CA TYR A 9 -34.72 0.51 4.33
C TYR A 9 -35.51 0.25 5.62
N LEU A 10 -36.84 0.05 5.59
CA LEU A 10 -37.63 -0.29 6.78
C LEU A 10 -37.25 -1.66 7.40
N MET A 11 -36.93 -2.66 6.58
CA MET A 11 -36.44 -3.97 7.07
C MET A 11 -34.95 -3.92 7.45
N GLY A 12 -34.15 -3.09 6.78
CA GLY A 12 -32.73 -2.90 7.08
C GLY A 12 -32.48 -2.01 8.31
N LEU A 13 -33.39 -1.09 8.64
CA LEU A 13 -33.29 -0.19 9.79
C LEU A 13 -33.17 -0.94 11.14
N PRO A 14 -33.95 -2.00 11.46
CA PRO A 14 -33.71 -2.78 12.67
C PRO A 14 -32.36 -3.50 12.65
N PHE A 15 -31.91 -3.98 11.48
CA PHE A 15 -30.61 -4.63 11.34
C PHE A 15 -29.46 -3.64 11.55
N ILE A 16 -29.54 -2.43 10.97
CA ILE A 16 -28.54 -1.37 11.17
C ILE A 16 -28.56 -0.90 12.63
N PHE A 17 -29.73 -0.81 13.28
CA PHE A 17 -29.85 -0.37 14.68
C PHE A 17 -29.27 -1.40 15.67
N PHE A 18 -29.20 -2.67 15.28
CA PHE A 18 -28.52 -3.71 16.05
C PHE A 18 -27.04 -3.86 15.67
N LEU A 19 -26.70 -3.66 14.40
CA LEU A 19 -25.32 -3.73 13.89
C LEU A 19 -24.48 -2.52 14.30
N LEU A 20 -25.08 -1.32 14.42
CA LEU A 20 -24.40 -0.11 14.92
C LEU A 20 -23.84 -0.28 16.34
N PRO A 21 -24.60 -0.72 17.36
CA PRO A 21 -24.06 -0.92 18.70
C PRO A 21 -23.05 -2.07 18.74
N LEU A 22 -23.23 -3.11 17.92
CA LEU A 22 -22.22 -4.17 17.76
C LEU A 22 -20.91 -3.62 17.18
N LEU A 23 -20.98 -2.88 16.07
CA LEU A 23 -19.83 -2.20 15.47
C LEU A 23 -19.22 -1.15 16.40
N THR A 24 -20.01 -0.51 17.26
CA THR A 24 -19.52 0.48 18.23
C THR A 24 -18.77 -0.21 19.38
N GLY A 25 -19.23 -1.38 19.83
CA GLY A 25 -18.51 -2.22 20.80
C GLY A 25 -17.24 -2.84 20.21
N LEU A 26 -17.24 -3.20 18.92
CA LEU A 26 -16.08 -3.77 18.21
C LEU A 26 -15.14 -2.70 17.61
N LYS A 27 -15.58 -1.44 17.47
CA LYS A 27 -14.81 -0.30 16.97
C LYS A 27 -13.40 -0.18 17.60
N PRO A 28 -13.21 -0.34 18.92
CA PRO A 28 -11.88 -0.30 19.52
C PRO A 28 -10.98 -1.46 19.06
N LEU A 29 -11.52 -2.68 18.95
CA LEU A 29 -10.79 -3.85 18.47
C LEU A 29 -10.41 -3.73 17.00
N LEU A 30 -11.33 -3.24 16.17
CA LEU A 30 -11.08 -3.00 14.74
C LEU A 30 -9.96 -1.98 14.53
N GLY A 31 -9.94 -0.88 15.30
CA GLY A 31 -8.86 0.10 15.21
C GLY A 31 -7.47 -0.49 15.47
N VAL A 32 -7.34 -1.34 16.49
CA VAL A 32 -6.08 -2.01 16.83
C VAL A 32 -5.70 -3.08 15.80
N ALA A 33 -6.68 -3.86 15.32
CA ALA A 33 -6.42 -4.88 14.29
C ALA A 33 -6.01 -4.26 12.96
N LEU A 34 -6.65 -3.15 12.55
CA LEU A 34 -6.30 -2.44 11.32
C LEU A 34 -4.92 -1.80 11.40
N SER A 35 -4.54 -1.20 12.53
CA SER A 35 -3.18 -0.64 12.68
C SER A 35 -2.12 -1.74 12.56
N LEU A 36 -2.32 -2.89 13.20
CA LEU A 36 -1.43 -4.04 13.09
C LEU A 36 -1.37 -4.57 11.65
N THR A 37 -2.53 -4.67 10.98
CA THR A 37 -2.62 -5.09 9.58
C THR A 37 -1.88 -4.14 8.65
N LEU A 38 -1.99 -2.83 8.87
CA LEU A 38 -1.33 -1.81 8.06
C LEU A 38 0.20 -1.93 8.19
N VAL A 39 0.70 -2.12 9.41
CA VAL A 39 2.13 -2.32 9.67
C VAL A 39 2.63 -3.61 9.04
N LEU A 40 1.90 -4.71 9.21
CA LEU A 40 2.26 -6.01 8.62
C LEU A 40 2.30 -5.95 7.09
N THR A 41 1.29 -5.31 6.47
CA THR A 41 1.21 -5.13 5.02
C THR A 41 2.35 -4.24 4.52
N GLY A 42 2.63 -3.15 5.23
CA GLY A 42 3.74 -2.25 4.91
C GLY A 42 5.10 -2.95 4.97
N PHE A 43 5.34 -3.74 6.02
CA PHE A 43 6.55 -4.53 6.16
C PHE A 43 6.68 -5.61 5.08
N ALA A 44 5.60 -6.35 4.81
CA ALA A 44 5.58 -7.38 3.76
C ALA A 44 5.88 -6.79 2.38
N CYS A 45 5.28 -5.64 2.05
CA CYS A 45 5.54 -4.94 0.80
C CYS A 45 7.00 -4.46 0.70
N ALA A 46 7.54 -3.89 1.77
CA ALA A 46 8.93 -3.44 1.82
C ALA A 46 9.92 -4.62 1.67
N TYR A 47 9.64 -5.75 2.33
CA TYR A 47 10.46 -6.96 2.25
C TYR A 47 10.53 -7.51 0.82
N ILE A 48 9.39 -7.64 0.15
CA ILE A 48 9.33 -8.11 -1.24
C ILE A 48 10.03 -7.11 -2.17
N ALA A 49 9.81 -5.80 -1.99
CA ALA A 49 10.48 -4.78 -2.79
C ALA A 49 12.01 -4.82 -2.65
N MET A 50 12.54 -5.11 -1.47
CA MET A 50 14.00 -5.21 -1.22
C MET A 50 14.62 -6.49 -1.79
N SER A 51 13.82 -7.54 -2.04
CA SER A 51 14.32 -8.80 -2.61
C SER A 51 14.61 -8.76 -4.12
N ILE A 52 14.03 -7.77 -4.82
CA ILE A 52 14.14 -7.62 -6.29
C ILE A 52 15.48 -6.99 -6.73
N PRO A 53 15.97 -5.86 -6.16
CA PRO A 53 17.18 -5.21 -6.63
C PRO A 53 18.46 -5.99 -6.28
N ARG A 54 19.19 -6.39 -7.33
CA ARG A 54 20.44 -7.16 -7.24
C ARG A 54 21.68 -6.26 -7.13
N ASP A 55 21.65 -5.09 -7.77
CA ASP A 55 22.76 -4.12 -7.77
C ASP A 55 22.63 -3.02 -6.74
N ASN A 56 23.77 -2.49 -6.30
CA ASN A 56 23.81 -1.40 -5.31
C ASN A 56 23.12 -0.12 -5.81
N ALA A 57 23.25 0.21 -7.10
CA ALA A 57 22.55 1.36 -7.70
C ALA A 57 21.02 1.15 -7.73
N SER A 58 20.58 -0.06 -8.11
CA SER A 58 19.15 -0.42 -8.12
C SER A 58 18.54 -0.40 -6.72
N ARG A 59 19.28 -0.87 -5.69
CA ARG A 59 18.87 -0.83 -4.28
C ARG A 59 18.68 0.60 -3.79
N GLY A 60 19.63 1.50 -4.09
CA GLY A 60 19.52 2.92 -3.75
C GLY A 60 18.30 3.57 -4.41
N THR A 61 18.03 3.24 -5.67
CA THR A 61 16.88 3.77 -6.43
C THR A 61 15.55 3.37 -5.79
N VAL A 62 15.37 2.09 -5.42
CA VAL A 62 14.13 1.61 -4.78
C VAL A 62 13.89 2.29 -3.43
N VAL A 63 14.94 2.50 -2.63
CA VAL A 63 14.84 3.21 -1.35
C VAL A 63 14.47 4.68 -1.56
N LEU A 64 15.06 5.36 -2.56
CA LEU A 64 14.71 6.74 -2.90
C LEU A 64 13.26 6.88 -3.35
N ILE A 65 12.76 5.95 -4.17
CA ILE A 65 11.35 5.93 -4.59
C ILE A 65 10.42 5.75 -3.37
N GLY A 66 10.74 4.79 -2.50
CA GLY A 66 9.96 4.54 -1.28
C GLY A 66 9.93 5.75 -0.34
N ALA A 67 11.07 6.41 -0.14
CA ALA A 67 11.16 7.63 0.67
C ALA A 67 10.37 8.79 0.03
N ALA A 68 10.47 8.97 -1.29
CA ALA A 68 9.73 10.00 -1.99
C ALA A 68 8.21 9.80 -1.88
N LEU A 69 7.73 8.56 -2.02
CA LEU A 69 6.30 8.23 -1.84
C LEU A 69 5.82 8.41 -0.39
N ALA A 70 6.71 8.27 0.60
CA ALA A 70 6.36 8.45 2.00
C ALA A 70 6.21 9.93 2.41
N PHE A 71 6.98 10.83 1.79
CA PHE A 71 6.98 12.26 2.14
C PHE A 71 6.15 13.15 1.20
N PHE A 72 5.98 12.76 -0.07
CA PHE A 72 5.27 13.56 -1.07
C PHE A 72 3.89 12.98 -1.41
N GLU A 73 3.05 13.78 -2.06
CA GLU A 73 1.80 13.29 -2.64
C GLU A 73 2.08 12.11 -3.60
N PRO A 74 1.17 11.11 -3.70
CA PRO A 74 1.40 9.90 -4.48
C PRO A 74 1.80 10.18 -5.93
N TRP A 75 1.18 11.21 -6.52
CA TRP A 75 1.46 11.67 -7.88
C TRP A 75 2.88 12.24 -8.01
N MET A 76 3.32 13.08 -7.07
CA MET A 76 4.65 13.69 -7.09
C MET A 76 5.74 12.67 -6.76
N GLY A 77 5.51 11.80 -5.78
CA GLY A 77 6.42 10.71 -5.43
C GLY A 77 6.61 9.72 -6.57
N LEU A 78 5.54 9.41 -7.33
CA LEU A 78 5.62 8.59 -8.53
C LEU A 78 6.45 9.27 -9.63
N LEU A 79 6.23 10.56 -9.89
CA LEU A 79 7.01 11.32 -10.87
C LEU A 79 8.50 11.34 -10.51
N ILE A 80 8.83 11.67 -9.26
CA ILE A 80 10.19 11.66 -8.74
C ILE A 80 10.79 10.26 -8.88
N GLY A 81 10.02 9.22 -8.60
CA GLY A 81 10.50 7.84 -8.71
C GLY A 81 10.80 7.40 -10.15
N VAL A 82 9.97 7.81 -11.10
CA VAL A 82 10.20 7.57 -12.55
C VAL A 82 11.47 8.30 -13.00
N VAL A 83 11.63 9.58 -12.61
CA VAL A 83 12.82 10.37 -12.93
C VAL A 83 14.08 9.78 -12.28
N ALA A 84 14.01 9.36 -11.02
CA ALA A 84 15.11 8.73 -10.31
C ALA A 84 15.52 7.40 -10.97
N THR A 85 14.55 6.59 -11.41
CA THR A 85 14.82 5.36 -12.15
C THR A 85 15.50 5.64 -13.48
N LEU A 86 15.00 6.60 -14.26
CA LEU A 86 15.62 6.99 -15.54
C LEU A 86 17.02 7.56 -15.35
N ALA A 87 17.23 8.37 -14.32
CA ALA A 87 18.51 9.00 -14.05
C ALA A 87 19.54 8.03 -13.47
N LEU A 88 19.16 7.09 -12.60
CA LEU A 88 20.09 6.14 -11.98
C LEU A 88 20.28 4.87 -12.81
N VAL A 89 19.21 4.22 -13.27
CA VAL A 89 19.30 3.02 -14.11
C VAL A 89 19.73 3.35 -15.54
N GLY A 90 19.34 4.52 -16.06
CA GLY A 90 19.82 4.98 -17.37
C GLY A 90 21.29 5.41 -17.37
N TRP A 91 21.86 5.75 -16.20
CA TRP A 91 23.25 6.15 -16.04
C TRP A 91 24.16 4.97 -15.63
N ASP A 92 23.61 4.00 -14.92
CA ASP A 92 24.29 2.76 -14.54
C ASP A 92 24.38 1.81 -15.76
N ARG A 93 25.27 2.16 -16.70
CA ARG A 93 25.78 1.26 -17.76
C ARG A 93 26.87 0.33 -17.21
N SER A 94 26.80 -0.05 -15.95
CA SER A 94 27.71 -1.04 -15.37
C SER A 94 27.32 -2.41 -15.94
N PRO A 95 28.20 -3.08 -16.73
CA PRO A 95 27.92 -4.42 -17.23
C PRO A 95 28.14 -5.39 -16.06
N ASP A 96 27.12 -5.62 -15.24
CA ASP A 96 27.25 -6.58 -14.15
C ASP A 96 27.21 -8.03 -14.68
N PRO A 97 28.17 -8.89 -14.26
CA PRO A 97 28.22 -10.30 -14.62
C PRO A 97 26.91 -11.03 -14.32
N ILE A 98 26.33 -11.65 -15.34
CA ILE A 98 25.18 -12.55 -15.25
C ILE A 98 25.44 -13.59 -14.16
N PRO A 99 24.67 -13.63 -13.05
CA PRO A 99 24.68 -14.75 -12.14
C PRO A 99 24.10 -15.95 -12.90
N HIS A 100 24.91 -16.98 -13.11
CA HIS A 100 24.40 -18.31 -13.41
C HIS A 100 23.70 -18.80 -12.14
N ASP A 101 22.37 -18.74 -12.13
CA ASP A 101 21.56 -19.39 -11.11
C ASP A 101 21.74 -20.92 -11.27
N GLU A 102 22.35 -21.55 -10.26
CA GLU A 102 22.21 -22.99 -9.95
C GLU A 102 21.29 -23.17 -8.74
#